data_AF-A0A0S4M311-F1
#
_entry.id   AF-A0A0S4M311-F1
#
_cell.length_a   1.000
_cell.length_b   1.000
_cell.length_c   1.000
_cell.angle_alpha   90.00
_cell.angle_beta   90.00
_cell.angle_gamma   90.00
#
_symmetry.space_group_name_H-M   'P 1'
#
loop_
_entity.id
_entity.type
_entity.pdbx_description
1 polymer ?
#
loop_
_entity_poly.entity_id
_entity_poly.type
_entity_poly.pdbx_seq_one_letter_code
_entity_poly.pdbx_strand_id
1 'polypeptide(L)'
;MSSINSRGNCTLLELSMKSVFGVDCKESLGHLMQLSHTEAFEFATLMRREGVSFSKYEPILESSSGREMFPERWDKFCDDHRWLLGNPNDLRLISSFTVVMEKVIGIVGRMFPEKFDLDTIDCLWKYNLIYQIVNNKIGSDIVKAYYATEGTVLALMEPSNAADGLILPSLNSSADVFCYYDPMCFFPVHNHINGGRCSSALEIYKSIFSMLFDVSVVVYDLSESKDNISKILYHVLMAALLQIEKTLLKADEVRYELVGRRGVGIERRLSIIESLNLITCLRSIKKDVCKVERTILLAIKNCNFVPLEDMMSMFKSISEREEEIKCELVVVSAFLKTKYPQLIEKRRVMVRSMLDKVRRSEVSDSGCMCLTHEHIDNIYKSVEKLNNEIKEMEVFLDSVSNSETLLQ
;
A
#
# COMPACT_ATOMS: atom_id res chain seq x y z
N MET A 1 3.16 -21.78 -29.75
CA MET A 1 4.50 -21.17 -29.70
C MET A 1 4.42 -19.96 -28.77
N SER A 2 4.73 -20.16 -27.49
CA SER A 2 4.78 -19.08 -26.50
C SER A 2 5.97 -18.19 -26.83
N SER A 3 5.74 -16.91 -27.13
CA SER A 3 6.79 -15.91 -27.03
C SER A 3 7.39 -16.06 -25.63
N ILE A 4 8.65 -16.48 -25.56
CA ILE A 4 9.44 -16.28 -24.36
C ILE A 4 9.55 -14.76 -24.29
N ASN A 5 8.58 -14.15 -23.60
CA ASN A 5 8.63 -12.74 -23.26
C ASN A 5 10.00 -12.55 -22.64
N SER A 6 10.90 -11.87 -23.36
CA SER A 6 12.16 -11.43 -22.84
C SER A 6 11.81 -10.47 -21.71
N ARG A 7 11.60 -11.02 -20.52
CA ARG A 7 11.60 -10.26 -19.29
C ARG A 7 12.99 -9.66 -19.27
N GLY A 8 13.10 -8.40 -19.72
CA GLY A 8 14.32 -7.65 -19.61
C GLY A 8 14.83 -7.84 -18.19
N ASN A 9 16.11 -8.23 -18.07
CA ASN A 9 16.71 -8.50 -16.78
C ASN A 9 16.43 -7.29 -15.88
N CYS A 10 15.68 -7.48 -14.80
CA CYS A 10 15.40 -6.40 -13.87
C CYS A 10 16.73 -5.97 -13.23
N THR A 11 16.93 -4.67 -13.07
CA THR A 11 18.08 -4.16 -12.34
C THR A 11 17.96 -4.50 -10.85
N LEU A 12 19.08 -4.49 -10.12
CA LEU A 12 19.05 -4.72 -8.67
C LEU A 12 18.19 -3.67 -7.95
N LEU A 13 18.21 -2.42 -8.43
CA LEU A 13 17.38 -1.33 -7.91
C LEU A 13 15.89 -1.62 -8.11
N GLU A 14 15.49 -2.04 -9.31
CA GLU A 14 14.12 -2.46 -9.57
C GLU A 14 13.67 -3.62 -8.68
N LEU A 15 14.51 -4.64 -8.51
CA LEU A 15 14.21 -5.77 -7.61
C LEU A 15 14.04 -5.31 -6.16
N SER A 16 14.87 -4.36 -5.73
CA SER A 16 14.81 -3.78 -4.39
C SER A 16 13.51 -3.00 -4.18
N MET A 17 13.14 -2.14 -5.15
CA MET A 17 11.88 -1.40 -5.13
C MET A 17 10.67 -2.34 -5.09
N LYS A 18 10.67 -3.40 -5.92
CA LYS A 18 9.60 -4.40 -5.91
C LYS A 18 9.46 -5.09 -4.55
N SER A 19 10.59 -5.42 -3.93
CA SER A 19 10.61 -6.10 -2.63
C SER A 19 10.14 -5.20 -1.50
N VAL A 20 10.57 -3.92 -1.49
CA VAL A 20 10.26 -2.97 -0.41
C VAL A 20 8.81 -2.52 -0.50
N PHE A 21 8.35 -2.10 -1.67
CA PHE A 21 7.02 -1.50 -1.88
C PHE A 21 5.93 -2.53 -2.24
N GLY A 22 6.30 -3.80 -2.43
CA GLY A 22 5.34 -4.86 -2.73
C GLY A 22 4.71 -4.81 -4.13
N VAL A 23 5.14 -3.89 -5.00
CA VAL A 23 4.63 -3.76 -6.38
C VAL A 23 5.52 -4.52 -7.38
N ASP A 24 4.96 -5.09 -8.43
CA ASP A 24 5.71 -5.81 -9.47
C ASP A 24 5.32 -5.44 -10.92
N CYS A 25 4.21 -4.72 -11.06
CA CYS A 25 3.72 -4.07 -12.26
C CYS A 25 4.77 -3.10 -12.85
N LYS A 26 4.94 -3.13 -14.18
CA LYS A 26 5.89 -2.24 -14.89
C LYS A 26 5.52 -0.76 -14.75
N GLU A 27 4.25 -0.39 -14.89
CA GLU A 27 3.82 1.01 -14.73
C GLU A 27 4.04 1.49 -13.30
N SER A 28 3.59 0.72 -12.30
CA SER A 28 3.81 1.02 -10.87
C SER A 28 5.28 1.21 -10.54
N LEU A 29 6.15 0.30 -11.04
CA LEU A 29 7.58 0.41 -10.87
C LEU A 29 8.13 1.66 -11.55
N GLY A 30 7.61 2.02 -12.73
CA GLY A 30 7.96 3.25 -13.43
C GLY A 30 7.77 4.50 -12.57
N HIS A 31 6.70 4.56 -11.76
CA HIS A 31 6.49 5.64 -10.79
C HIS A 31 7.50 5.61 -9.66
N LEU A 32 7.77 4.44 -9.05
CA LEU A 32 8.76 4.34 -7.98
C LEU A 32 10.18 4.71 -8.44
N MET A 33 10.52 4.42 -9.69
CA MET A 33 11.80 4.78 -10.29
C MET A 33 11.96 6.29 -10.55
N GLN A 34 10.91 7.09 -10.40
CA GLN A 34 11.01 8.56 -10.40
C GLN A 34 11.49 9.12 -9.05
N LEU A 35 11.49 8.29 -8.01
CA LEU A 35 12.06 8.65 -6.71
C LEU A 35 13.58 8.54 -6.78
N SER A 36 14.26 9.55 -6.23
CA SER A 36 15.68 9.45 -5.90
C SER A 36 15.89 8.37 -4.85
N HIS A 37 17.13 7.86 -4.74
CA HIS A 37 17.46 6.88 -3.71
C HIS A 37 17.14 7.39 -2.31
N THR A 38 17.42 8.66 -2.02
CA THR A 38 17.12 9.28 -0.71
C THR A 38 15.62 9.30 -0.43
N GLU A 39 14.79 9.74 -1.38
CA GLU A 39 13.33 9.75 -1.25
C GLU A 39 12.78 8.33 -1.01
N ALA A 40 13.30 7.34 -1.75
CA ALA A 40 12.89 5.94 -1.59
C ALA A 40 13.31 5.37 -0.22
N PHE A 41 14.51 5.69 0.26
CA PHE A 41 14.98 5.27 1.59
C PHE A 41 14.20 5.95 2.72
N GLU A 42 13.87 7.23 2.59
CA GLU A 42 13.02 7.96 3.52
C GLU A 42 11.66 7.29 3.66
N PHE A 43 11.00 7.01 2.53
CA PHE A 43 9.69 6.37 2.56
C PHE A 43 9.75 4.93 3.07
N ALA A 44 10.76 4.15 2.66
CA ALA A 44 10.96 2.79 3.19
C ALA A 44 11.20 2.78 4.70
N THR A 45 11.88 3.80 5.23
CA THR A 45 12.08 3.98 6.67
C THR A 45 10.77 4.29 7.38
N LEU A 46 9.90 5.11 6.77
CA LEU A 46 8.56 5.37 7.28
C LEU A 46 7.72 4.09 7.35
N MET A 47 7.72 3.29 6.28
CA MET A 47 7.00 1.99 6.23
C MET A 47 7.44 1.03 7.32
N ARG A 48 8.75 0.94 7.58
CA ARG A 48 9.28 0.04 8.62
C ARG A 48 8.89 0.45 10.04
N ARG A 49 8.60 1.74 10.26
CA ARG A 49 8.30 2.27 11.60
C ARG A 49 6.81 2.24 11.94
N GLU A 50 5.93 1.91 10.99
CA GLU A 50 4.46 1.80 11.15
C GLU A 50 3.74 3.10 11.60
N GLY A 51 4.49 4.18 11.82
CA GLY A 51 4.00 5.50 12.22
C GLY A 51 5.13 6.30 12.86
N VAL A 52 5.30 7.56 12.47
CA VAL A 52 6.34 8.44 13.03
C VAL A 52 5.82 9.86 13.19
N SER A 53 5.95 10.41 14.39
CA SER A 53 5.72 11.83 14.64
C SER A 53 6.99 12.62 14.40
N PHE A 54 6.98 13.46 13.37
CA PHE A 54 8.12 14.28 13.01
C PHE A 54 7.83 15.75 13.29
N SER A 55 8.90 16.43 13.68
CA SER A 55 8.95 17.89 13.64
C SER A 55 9.26 18.30 12.20
N LYS A 56 8.77 19.45 11.74
CA LYS A 56 9.17 20.00 10.43
C LYS A 56 10.68 20.26 10.31
N TYR A 57 11.39 20.32 11.45
CA TYR A 57 12.84 20.48 11.51
C TYR A 57 13.63 19.16 11.55
N GLU A 58 12.95 18.02 11.43
CA GLU A 58 13.58 16.70 11.49
C GLU A 58 13.37 15.92 10.18
N PRO A 59 14.46 15.46 9.52
CA PRO A 59 14.34 14.54 8.40
C PRO A 59 13.82 13.17 8.87
N ILE A 60 12.96 12.52 8.07
CA ILE A 60 12.35 11.23 8.39
C ILE A 60 13.42 10.18 8.79
N LEU A 61 14.54 10.13 8.06
CA LEU A 61 15.64 9.19 8.35
C LEU A 61 16.22 9.33 9.75
N GLU A 62 16.25 10.56 10.27
CA GLU A 62 16.92 10.88 11.52
C GLU A 62 16.02 10.74 12.74
N SER A 63 14.71 10.54 12.51
CA SER A 63 13.73 10.41 13.58
C SER A 63 13.98 9.18 14.43
N SER A 64 14.27 9.39 15.71
CA SER A 64 14.50 8.32 16.68
C SER A 64 13.22 7.92 17.45
N SER A 65 12.12 8.66 17.26
CA SER A 65 10.83 8.35 17.86
C SER A 65 10.24 7.10 17.22
N GLY A 66 10.54 5.95 17.81
CA GLY A 66 10.00 4.65 17.45
C GLY A 66 8.85 4.27 18.37
N ARG A 67 7.64 4.75 18.04
CA ARG A 67 6.31 4.19 18.38
C ARG A 67 5.23 5.22 18.04
N GLU A 68 4.04 4.73 17.69
CA GLU A 68 2.84 5.55 17.51
C GLU A 68 2.59 6.42 18.75
N MET A 69 2.83 7.71 18.62
CA MET A 69 2.29 8.71 19.56
C MET A 69 0.84 9.06 19.23
N PHE A 70 0.35 8.67 18.05
CA PHE A 70 -0.91 9.12 17.52
C PHE A 70 -2.02 8.13 17.88
N PRO A 71 -2.98 8.49 18.74
CA PRO A 71 -4.22 7.74 18.81
C PRO A 71 -4.91 7.83 17.44
N GLU A 72 -5.58 6.76 17.02
CA GLU A 72 -6.31 6.66 15.74
C GLU A 72 -7.23 7.87 15.47
N ARG A 73 -7.72 8.53 16.53
CA ARG A 73 -8.53 9.75 16.45
C ARG A 73 -7.83 10.92 15.76
N TRP A 74 -6.50 10.96 15.71
CA TRP A 74 -5.78 12.06 15.05
C TRP A 74 -5.88 11.99 13.54
N ASP A 75 -5.91 10.80 12.93
CA ASP A 75 -6.05 10.68 11.48
C ASP A 75 -7.41 11.24 11.03
N LYS A 76 -8.47 10.92 11.79
CA LYS A 76 -9.80 11.51 11.59
C LYS A 76 -9.79 13.02 11.83
N PHE A 77 -9.18 13.49 12.93
CA PHE A 77 -9.08 14.92 13.21
C PHE A 77 -8.37 15.69 12.09
N CYS A 78 -7.28 15.14 11.54
CA CYS A 78 -6.56 15.72 10.41
C CYS A 78 -7.45 15.81 9.18
N ASP A 79 -8.22 14.76 8.88
CA ASP A 79 -9.15 14.75 7.76
C ASP A 79 -10.25 15.79 7.93
N ASP A 80 -10.85 15.81 9.13
CA ASP A 80 -11.91 16.72 9.55
C ASP A 80 -11.48 18.17 9.64
N HIS A 81 -10.18 18.51 9.61
CA HIS A 81 -9.70 19.89 9.75
C HIS A 81 -8.58 20.26 8.77
N ARG A 82 -8.38 19.47 7.72
CA ARG A 82 -7.28 19.64 6.75
C ARG A 82 -7.21 21.02 6.10
N TRP A 83 -8.33 21.75 6.01
CA TRP A 83 -8.37 23.10 5.44
C TRP A 83 -7.61 24.15 6.27
N LEU A 84 -7.24 23.84 7.50
CA LEU A 84 -6.39 24.69 8.35
C LEU A 84 -4.90 24.58 8.00
N LEU A 85 -4.51 23.61 7.16
CA LEU A 85 -3.12 23.39 6.77
C LEU A 85 -2.75 24.20 5.53
N GLY A 86 -1.45 24.49 5.40
CA GLY A 86 -0.89 25.14 4.20
C GLY A 86 -1.02 24.28 2.93
N ASN A 87 -1.18 22.96 3.08
CA ASN A 87 -1.40 22.04 1.97
C ASN A 87 -2.55 21.05 2.26
N PRO A 88 -3.81 21.47 2.05
CA PRO A 88 -4.97 20.61 2.28
C PRO A 88 -5.12 19.49 1.24
N ASN A 89 -4.42 19.58 0.09
CA ASN A 89 -4.58 18.63 -1.01
C ASN A 89 -3.88 17.30 -0.72
N ASP A 90 -2.68 17.32 -0.12
CA ASP A 90 -1.96 16.09 0.28
C ASP A 90 -2.85 15.22 1.17
N LEU A 91 -3.41 15.82 2.23
CA LEU A 91 -4.27 15.09 3.17
C LEU A 91 -5.57 14.62 2.53
N ARG A 92 -6.19 15.44 1.68
CA ARG A 92 -7.40 15.02 0.94
C ARG A 92 -7.11 13.77 0.12
N LEU A 93 -5.98 13.72 -0.59
CA LEU A 93 -5.61 12.59 -1.45
C LEU A 93 -5.19 11.37 -0.64
N ILE A 94 -4.46 11.55 0.45
CA ILE A 94 -4.14 10.48 1.41
C ILE A 94 -5.43 9.88 1.97
N SER A 95 -6.39 10.71 2.37
CA SER A 95 -7.69 10.28 2.90
C SER A 95 -8.49 9.50 1.84
N SER A 96 -8.63 10.05 0.62
CA SER A 96 -9.29 9.36 -0.50
C SER A 96 -8.64 8.01 -0.81
N PHE A 97 -7.30 7.96 -0.87
CA PHE A 97 -6.55 6.71 -1.06
C PHE A 97 -6.82 5.72 0.06
N THR A 98 -6.74 6.15 1.31
CA THR A 98 -6.91 5.30 2.50
C THR A 98 -8.32 4.69 2.51
N VAL A 99 -9.36 5.51 2.32
CA VAL A 99 -10.76 5.05 2.27
C VAL A 99 -10.97 4.00 1.17
N VAL A 100 -10.45 4.24 -0.03
CA VAL A 100 -10.60 3.28 -1.14
C VAL A 100 -9.80 2.00 -0.87
N MET A 101 -8.59 2.11 -0.36
CA MET A 101 -7.77 0.94 -0.03
C MET A 101 -8.38 0.10 1.09
N GLU A 102 -8.89 0.72 2.15
CA GLU A 102 -9.63 0.03 3.23
C GLU A 102 -10.89 -0.66 2.70
N LYS A 103 -11.63 -0.02 1.79
CA LYS A 103 -12.78 -0.64 1.12
C LYS A 103 -12.36 -1.86 0.31
N VAL A 104 -11.30 -1.75 -0.50
CA VAL A 104 -10.73 -2.86 -1.28
C VAL A 104 -10.26 -4.00 -0.37
N ILE A 105 -9.49 -3.69 0.68
CA ILE A 105 -9.04 -4.66 1.69
C ILE A 105 -10.23 -5.34 2.34
N GLY A 106 -11.25 -4.60 2.73
CA GLY A 106 -12.47 -5.14 3.32
C GLY A 106 -13.22 -6.08 2.37
N ILE A 107 -13.35 -5.71 1.09
CA ILE A 107 -13.97 -6.58 0.07
C ILE A 107 -13.14 -7.85 -0.11
N VAL A 108 -11.82 -7.75 -0.31
CA VAL A 108 -10.92 -8.89 -0.50
C VAL A 108 -10.88 -9.79 0.74
N GLY A 109 -10.82 -9.22 1.94
CA GLY A 109 -10.86 -9.95 3.20
C GLY A 109 -12.15 -10.76 3.36
N ARG A 110 -13.30 -10.17 2.98
CA ARG A 110 -14.58 -10.89 2.95
C ARG A 110 -14.65 -11.94 1.83
N MET A 111 -14.05 -11.70 0.67
CA MET A 111 -14.01 -12.68 -0.43
C MET A 111 -13.16 -13.91 -0.07
N PHE A 112 -12.11 -13.74 0.73
CA PHE A 112 -11.12 -14.78 1.05
C PHE A 112 -10.85 -14.92 2.55
N PRO A 113 -11.85 -15.34 3.36
CA PRO A 113 -11.70 -15.47 4.81
C PRO A 113 -10.50 -16.36 5.18
N GLU A 114 -9.79 -16.03 6.26
CA GLU A 114 -8.59 -16.78 6.69
C GLU A 114 -8.92 -18.15 7.27
N LYS A 115 -10.05 -18.23 7.99
CA LYS A 115 -10.55 -19.47 8.57
C LYS A 115 -11.69 -19.97 7.69
N PHE A 116 -11.44 -21.07 7.00
CA PHE A 116 -12.51 -21.92 6.52
C PHE A 116 -12.80 -22.94 7.62
N ASP A 117 -14.08 -23.21 7.89
CA ASP A 117 -14.47 -24.41 8.62
C ASP A 117 -14.09 -25.62 7.76
N LEU A 118 -12.82 -26.01 7.85
CA LEU A 118 -12.25 -27.17 7.16
C LEU A 118 -13.04 -28.44 7.51
N ASP A 119 -13.68 -28.45 8.68
CA ASP A 119 -14.58 -29.51 9.14
C ASP A 119 -15.81 -29.71 8.25
N THR A 120 -16.18 -28.74 7.41
CA THR A 120 -17.28 -28.88 6.44
C THR A 120 -16.86 -29.36 5.05
N ILE A 121 -15.57 -29.31 4.69
CA ILE A 121 -15.11 -29.84 3.40
C ILE A 121 -14.85 -31.33 3.59
N ASP A 122 -15.71 -32.16 2.99
CA ASP A 122 -15.53 -33.61 2.99
C ASP A 122 -14.08 -33.95 2.64
N CYS A 123 -13.40 -34.61 3.56
CA CYS A 123 -12.00 -34.99 3.44
C CYS A 123 -11.71 -35.82 2.18
N LEU A 124 -12.76 -36.36 1.53
CA LEU A 124 -12.70 -37.05 0.26
C LEU A 124 -12.36 -36.14 -0.92
N TRP A 125 -12.70 -34.85 -0.88
CA TRP A 125 -12.40 -33.92 -1.98
C TRP A 125 -10.91 -33.80 -2.30
N LYS A 126 -10.03 -34.09 -1.34
CA LYS A 126 -8.56 -34.12 -1.56
C LYS A 126 -8.13 -35.16 -2.61
N TYR A 127 -8.98 -36.16 -2.90
CA TYR A 127 -8.74 -37.17 -3.92
C TYR A 127 -9.26 -36.77 -5.31
N ASN A 128 -10.06 -35.70 -5.42
CA ASN A 128 -10.51 -35.20 -6.71
C ASN A 128 -9.35 -34.55 -7.47
N LEU A 129 -9.19 -34.90 -8.76
CA LEU A 129 -8.08 -34.44 -9.57
C LEU A 129 -8.10 -32.91 -9.78
N ILE A 130 -9.27 -32.31 -10.00
CA ILE A 130 -9.40 -30.86 -10.15
C ILE A 130 -9.09 -30.14 -8.84
N TYR A 131 -9.56 -30.67 -7.71
CA TYR A 131 -9.20 -30.15 -6.39
C TYR A 131 -7.68 -30.12 -6.21
N GLN A 132 -6.98 -31.20 -6.60
CA GLN A 132 -5.53 -31.28 -6.51
C GLN A 132 -4.84 -30.26 -7.42
N ILE A 133 -5.34 -30.02 -8.64
CA ILE A 133 -4.83 -29.00 -9.55
C ILE A 133 -5.00 -27.60 -8.93
N VAL A 134 -6.20 -27.27 -8.46
CA VAL A 134 -6.52 -25.97 -7.87
C VAL A 134 -5.68 -25.74 -6.61
N ASN A 135 -5.63 -26.71 -5.70
CA ASN A 135 -4.95 -26.58 -4.40
C ASN A 135 -3.49 -27.05 -4.41
N ASN A 136 -2.88 -27.16 -5.59
CA ASN A 136 -1.49 -27.55 -5.72
C ASN A 136 -0.58 -26.55 -4.99
N LYS A 137 0.08 -26.99 -3.91
CA LYS A 137 1.04 -26.19 -3.14
C LYS A 137 2.40 -26.04 -3.84
N ILE A 138 2.71 -26.93 -4.80
CA ILE A 138 4.05 -27.13 -5.36
C ILE A 138 4.32 -26.22 -6.57
N GLY A 139 3.29 -25.56 -7.14
CA GLY A 139 3.47 -24.66 -8.28
C GLY A 139 2.54 -23.46 -8.23
N SER A 140 3.06 -22.27 -8.53
CA SER A 140 2.24 -21.07 -8.72
C SER A 140 1.39 -21.11 -10.00
N ASP A 141 1.68 -22.05 -10.90
CA ASP A 141 1.06 -22.15 -12.22
C ASP A 141 0.11 -23.35 -12.29
N ILE A 142 -1.13 -23.12 -11.86
CA ILE A 142 -2.21 -24.12 -11.88
C ILE A 142 -2.63 -24.50 -13.31
N VAL A 143 -2.41 -23.62 -14.29
CA VAL A 143 -2.70 -23.91 -15.71
C VAL A 143 -1.70 -24.91 -16.27
N LYS A 144 -0.42 -24.77 -15.94
CA LYS A 144 0.60 -25.77 -16.29
C LYS A 144 0.32 -27.12 -15.64
N ALA A 145 -0.13 -27.13 -14.38
CA ALA A 145 -0.54 -28.37 -13.71
C ALA A 145 -1.71 -29.05 -14.43
N TYR A 146 -2.71 -28.28 -14.87
CA TYR A 146 -3.80 -28.80 -15.71
C TYR A 146 -3.28 -29.44 -16.99
N TYR A 147 -2.40 -28.77 -17.75
CA TYR A 147 -1.88 -29.32 -19.01
C TYR A 147 -1.11 -30.63 -18.83
N ALA A 148 -0.48 -30.84 -17.68
CA ALA A 148 0.20 -32.11 -17.38
C ALA A 148 -0.79 -33.28 -17.18
N THR A 149 -2.03 -32.99 -16.80
CA THR A 149 -3.07 -33.99 -16.52
C THR A 149 -4.30 -33.86 -17.43
N GLU A 150 -4.19 -33.09 -18.52
CA GLU A 150 -5.32 -32.67 -19.36
C GLU A 150 -6.13 -33.87 -19.88
N GLY A 151 -5.46 -34.91 -20.40
CA GLY A 151 -6.14 -36.11 -20.89
C GLY A 151 -6.96 -36.83 -19.83
N THR A 152 -6.45 -36.91 -18.59
CA THR A 152 -7.17 -37.51 -17.46
C THR A 152 -8.33 -36.63 -17.02
N VAL A 153 -8.13 -35.31 -16.96
CA VAL A 153 -9.18 -34.35 -16.58
C VAL A 153 -10.34 -34.37 -17.58
N LEU A 154 -10.06 -34.37 -18.87
CA LEU A 154 -11.09 -34.39 -19.91
C LEU A 154 -11.84 -35.74 -19.98
N ALA A 155 -11.25 -36.82 -19.47
CA ALA A 155 -11.88 -38.14 -19.38
C ALA A 155 -12.79 -38.31 -18.15
N LEU A 156 -12.78 -37.37 -17.18
CA LEU A 156 -13.65 -37.44 -16.00
C LEU A 156 -15.13 -37.32 -16.41
N MET A 157 -15.98 -38.17 -15.81
CA MET A 157 -17.42 -38.17 -16.05
C MET A 157 -18.09 -36.91 -15.46
N GLU A 158 -19.13 -36.42 -16.12
CA GLU A 158 -19.98 -35.37 -15.56
C GLU A 158 -20.76 -35.90 -14.34
N PRO A 159 -20.93 -35.11 -13.27
CA PRO A 159 -21.67 -35.53 -12.09
C PRO A 159 -23.17 -35.56 -12.41
N SER A 160 -23.88 -36.58 -11.92
CA SER A 160 -25.34 -36.71 -12.13
C SER A 160 -26.13 -35.58 -11.48
N ASN A 161 -25.55 -34.95 -10.45
CA ASN A 161 -26.14 -33.89 -9.64
C ASN A 161 -25.29 -32.62 -9.73
N ALA A 162 -24.92 -32.19 -10.94
CA ALA A 162 -24.25 -30.89 -11.12
C ALA A 162 -25.14 -29.81 -10.52
N ALA A 163 -24.75 -29.25 -9.36
CA ALA A 163 -25.42 -28.11 -8.78
C ALA A 163 -25.28 -26.93 -9.74
N ASP A 164 -26.34 -26.14 -9.88
CA ASP A 164 -26.26 -24.91 -10.66
C ASP A 164 -25.24 -23.97 -9.99
N GLY A 165 -24.18 -23.62 -10.73
CA GLY A 165 -23.19 -22.62 -10.31
C GLY A 165 -21.90 -23.18 -9.70
N LEU A 166 -21.31 -22.40 -8.80
CA LEU A 166 -19.96 -22.60 -8.24
C LEU A 166 -19.96 -23.26 -6.84
N ILE A 167 -21.04 -23.98 -6.52
CA ILE A 167 -21.25 -24.62 -5.22
C ILE A 167 -20.89 -26.10 -5.35
N LEU A 168 -20.05 -26.60 -4.43
CA LEU A 168 -19.78 -28.04 -4.36
C LEU A 168 -21.02 -28.77 -3.86
N PRO A 169 -21.50 -29.80 -4.57
CA PRO A 169 -22.58 -30.63 -4.04
C PRO A 169 -22.09 -31.47 -2.86
N SER A 170 -23.02 -31.88 -1.99
CA SER A 170 -22.74 -32.95 -1.03
C SER A 170 -22.47 -34.25 -1.77
N LEU A 171 -21.42 -34.98 -1.37
CA LEU A 171 -21.09 -36.29 -1.93
C LEU A 171 -22.14 -37.30 -1.48
N ASN A 172 -22.82 -37.95 -2.43
CA ASN A 172 -23.76 -39.03 -2.13
C ASN A 172 -23.07 -40.40 -2.16
N SER A 173 -21.95 -40.50 -2.89
CA SER A 173 -21.12 -41.69 -2.99
C SER A 173 -19.63 -41.33 -3.07
N SER A 174 -18.75 -42.29 -2.75
CA SER A 174 -17.31 -42.13 -2.97
C SER A 174 -16.93 -42.05 -4.46
N ALA A 175 -17.80 -42.51 -5.36
CA ALA A 175 -17.55 -42.44 -6.80
C ALA A 175 -17.68 -41.00 -7.32
N ASP A 176 -18.54 -40.19 -6.70
CA ASP A 176 -18.78 -38.79 -7.06
C ASP A 176 -17.48 -37.95 -6.95
N VAL A 177 -16.56 -38.35 -6.07
CA VAL A 177 -15.24 -37.73 -5.91
C VAL A 177 -14.40 -37.76 -7.19
N PHE A 178 -14.66 -38.74 -8.06
CA PHE A 178 -13.94 -38.93 -9.33
C PHE A 178 -14.68 -38.33 -10.53
N CYS A 179 -15.75 -37.55 -10.30
CA CYS A 179 -16.40 -36.76 -11.34
C CYS A 179 -15.66 -35.46 -11.64
N TYR A 180 -15.99 -34.88 -12.78
CA TYR A 180 -15.60 -33.53 -13.16
C TYR A 180 -16.40 -32.51 -12.36
N TYR A 181 -15.72 -31.47 -11.92
CA TYR A 181 -16.34 -30.26 -11.41
C TYR A 181 -15.54 -29.07 -11.93
N ASP A 182 -16.21 -27.95 -12.15
CA ASP A 182 -15.52 -26.73 -12.54
C ASP A 182 -14.44 -26.36 -11.49
N PRO A 183 -13.22 -25.95 -11.89
CA PRO A 183 -12.17 -25.56 -10.96
C PRO A 183 -12.60 -24.52 -9.92
N MET A 184 -13.49 -23.59 -10.28
CA MET A 184 -14.01 -22.56 -9.37
C MET A 184 -14.82 -23.16 -8.20
N CYS A 185 -15.37 -24.37 -8.34
CA CYS A 185 -16.01 -25.09 -7.23
C CYS A 185 -15.00 -25.47 -6.12
N PHE A 186 -13.71 -25.56 -6.42
CA PHE A 186 -12.68 -25.86 -5.42
C PHE A 186 -11.92 -24.63 -4.92
N PHE A 187 -12.25 -23.44 -5.43
CA PHE A 187 -11.67 -22.18 -4.97
C PHE A 187 -12.75 -21.35 -4.28
N PRO A 188 -12.85 -21.40 -2.93
CA PRO A 188 -13.92 -20.73 -2.21
C PRO A 188 -13.77 -19.21 -2.28
N VAL A 189 -14.65 -18.58 -3.05
CA VAL A 189 -14.80 -17.12 -3.11
C VAL A 189 -16.14 -16.77 -2.48
N HIS A 190 -16.14 -15.80 -1.58
CA HIS A 190 -17.34 -15.35 -0.88
C HIS A 190 -17.82 -14.02 -1.42
N ASN A 191 -19.14 -13.84 -1.41
CA ASN A 191 -19.77 -12.60 -1.78
C ASN A 191 -19.62 -11.61 -0.61
N HIS A 192 -18.98 -10.47 -0.89
CA HIS A 192 -18.62 -9.50 0.13
C HIS A 192 -19.81 -8.79 0.79
N ILE A 193 -21.03 -8.93 0.23
CA ILE A 193 -22.26 -8.29 0.73
C ILE A 193 -22.96 -9.20 1.74
N ASN A 194 -23.22 -10.46 1.36
CA ASN A 194 -23.98 -11.40 2.19
C ASN A 194 -23.11 -12.37 3.00
N GLY A 195 -21.79 -12.43 2.74
CA GLY A 195 -20.84 -13.33 3.39
C GLY A 195 -20.95 -14.80 2.98
N GLY A 196 -21.88 -15.17 2.11
CA GLY A 196 -22.04 -16.52 1.57
C GLY A 196 -21.06 -16.80 0.43
N ARG A 197 -20.91 -18.07 0.05
CA ARG A 197 -20.11 -18.44 -1.12
C ARG A 197 -20.75 -17.89 -2.40
N CYS A 198 -19.94 -17.33 -3.30
CA CYS A 198 -20.42 -16.88 -4.61
C CYS A 198 -21.03 -18.06 -5.38
N SER A 199 -22.27 -17.91 -5.83
CA SER A 199 -22.96 -18.94 -6.60
C SER A 199 -22.59 -18.92 -8.08
N SER A 200 -22.08 -17.78 -8.58
CA SER A 200 -21.72 -17.58 -9.98
C SER A 200 -20.49 -16.69 -10.12
N ALA A 201 -19.79 -16.78 -11.25
CA ALA A 201 -18.67 -15.87 -11.50
C ALA A 201 -19.16 -14.42 -11.67
N LEU A 202 -20.41 -14.19 -12.07
CA LEU A 202 -21.01 -12.85 -12.16
C LEU A 202 -20.95 -12.10 -10.82
N GLU A 203 -21.16 -12.78 -9.69
CA GLU A 203 -21.01 -12.16 -8.36
C GLU A 203 -19.56 -11.73 -8.06
N ILE A 204 -18.60 -12.52 -8.54
CA ILE A 204 -17.17 -12.22 -8.43
C ILE A 204 -16.85 -10.98 -9.28
N TYR A 205 -17.32 -10.94 -10.53
CA TYR A 205 -17.12 -9.79 -11.43
C TYR A 205 -17.75 -8.51 -10.91
N LYS A 206 -18.94 -8.57 -10.31
CA LYS A 206 -19.53 -7.39 -9.66
C LYS A 206 -18.63 -6.83 -8.56
N SER A 207 -17.99 -7.70 -7.78
CA SER A 207 -17.05 -7.29 -6.73
C SER A 207 -15.77 -6.69 -7.32
N ILE A 208 -15.20 -7.32 -8.35
CA ILE A 208 -14.02 -6.82 -9.09
C ILE A 208 -14.31 -5.45 -9.70
N PHE A 209 -15.42 -5.32 -10.42
CA PHE A 209 -15.84 -4.09 -11.09
C PHE A 209 -16.03 -2.94 -10.10
N SER A 210 -16.67 -3.21 -8.95
CA SER A 210 -16.82 -2.19 -7.90
C SER A 210 -15.46 -1.70 -7.40
N MET A 211 -14.53 -2.61 -7.08
CA MET A 211 -13.18 -2.23 -6.64
C MET A 211 -12.43 -1.48 -7.73
N LEU A 212 -12.53 -1.92 -8.98
CA LEU A 212 -11.88 -1.29 -10.13
C LEU A 212 -12.37 0.15 -10.30
N PHE A 213 -13.69 0.37 -10.25
CA PHE A 213 -14.28 1.70 -10.34
C PHE A 213 -13.74 2.63 -9.25
N ASP A 214 -13.75 2.18 -7.99
CA ASP A 214 -13.25 2.98 -6.86
C ASP A 214 -11.76 3.33 -7.03
N VAL A 215 -10.94 2.36 -7.44
CA VAL A 215 -9.50 2.56 -7.66
C VAL A 215 -9.24 3.54 -8.82
N SER A 216 -9.93 3.36 -9.96
CA SER A 216 -9.74 4.21 -11.13
C SER A 216 -10.15 5.67 -10.87
N VAL A 217 -11.16 5.92 -10.03
CA VAL A 217 -11.53 7.28 -9.60
C VAL A 217 -10.37 7.94 -8.84
N VAL A 218 -9.73 7.24 -7.91
CA VAL A 218 -8.59 7.81 -7.16
C VAL A 218 -7.36 7.96 -8.05
N VAL A 219 -7.10 7.03 -8.98
CA VAL A 219 -6.03 7.17 -9.99
C VAL A 219 -6.22 8.45 -10.81
N TYR A 220 -7.46 8.73 -11.24
CA TYR A 220 -7.80 9.95 -11.95
C TYR A 220 -7.56 11.20 -11.10
N ASP A 221 -8.12 11.25 -9.88
CA ASP A 221 -7.96 12.39 -8.97
C ASP A 221 -6.49 12.68 -8.63
N LEU A 222 -5.70 11.63 -8.42
CA LEU A 222 -4.27 11.75 -8.13
C LEU A 222 -3.49 12.24 -9.35
N SER A 223 -3.88 11.82 -10.56
CA SER A 223 -3.28 12.28 -11.82
C SER A 223 -3.54 13.78 -12.05
N GLU A 224 -4.77 14.24 -11.81
CA GLU A 224 -5.14 15.66 -11.90
C GLU A 224 -4.47 16.52 -10.83
N SER A 225 -4.12 15.92 -9.70
CA SER A 225 -3.52 16.64 -8.56
C SER A 225 -1.99 16.60 -8.54
N LYS A 226 -1.32 16.07 -9.57
CA LYS A 226 0.13 15.81 -9.61
C LYS A 226 1.00 16.98 -9.15
N ASP A 227 0.68 18.20 -9.57
CA ASP A 227 1.47 19.40 -9.26
C ASP A 227 1.14 19.99 -7.87
N ASN A 228 0.08 19.51 -7.23
CA ASN A 228 -0.42 19.96 -5.93
C ASN A 228 -0.13 18.99 -4.80
N ILE A 229 0.61 17.90 -5.06
CA ILE A 229 0.98 16.89 -4.08
C ILE A 229 2.49 16.74 -3.99
N SER A 230 3.00 16.39 -2.80
CA SER A 230 4.42 16.04 -2.70
C SER A 230 4.79 14.90 -3.66
N LYS A 231 5.94 15.05 -4.33
CA LYS A 231 6.44 14.10 -5.32
C LYS A 231 6.51 12.66 -4.78
N ILE A 232 6.99 12.50 -3.54
CA ILE A 232 7.12 11.19 -2.89
C ILE A 232 5.76 10.53 -2.76
N LEU A 233 4.78 11.25 -2.20
CA LEU A 233 3.42 10.75 -2.04
C LEU A 233 2.80 10.39 -3.39
N TYR A 234 2.87 11.29 -4.37
CA TYR A 234 2.32 11.04 -5.72
C TYR A 234 2.80 9.72 -6.31
N HIS A 235 4.12 9.51 -6.35
CA HIS A 235 4.68 8.33 -7.00
C HIS A 235 4.40 7.05 -6.21
N VAL A 236 4.41 7.09 -4.88
CA VAL A 236 4.10 5.90 -4.06
C VAL A 236 2.61 5.53 -4.15
N LEU A 237 1.71 6.50 -3.98
CA LEU A 237 0.27 6.28 -4.06
C LEU A 237 -0.13 5.79 -5.46
N MET A 238 0.41 6.42 -6.51
CA MET A 238 0.14 6.01 -7.88
C MET A 238 0.68 4.60 -8.16
N ALA A 239 1.87 4.26 -7.66
CA ALA A 239 2.41 2.92 -7.81
C ALA A 239 1.52 1.85 -7.16
N ALA A 240 1.02 2.12 -5.94
CA ALA A 240 0.10 1.24 -5.24
C ALA A 240 -1.21 1.05 -6.02
N LEU A 241 -1.87 2.15 -6.40
CA LEU A 241 -3.15 2.12 -7.11
C LEU A 241 -3.04 1.40 -8.45
N LEU A 242 -2.02 1.71 -9.25
CA LEU A 242 -1.79 1.04 -10.54
C LEU A 242 -1.48 -0.46 -10.39
N GLN A 243 -0.88 -0.88 -9.27
CA GLN A 243 -0.66 -2.31 -9.01
C GLN A 243 -2.00 -3.01 -8.81
N ILE A 244 -2.87 -2.43 -7.97
CA ILE A 244 -4.19 -2.99 -7.69
C ILE A 244 -5.07 -2.93 -8.94
N GLU A 245 -5.13 -1.79 -9.62
CA GLU A 245 -5.89 -1.59 -10.85
C GLU A 245 -5.52 -2.62 -11.92
N LYS A 246 -4.23 -2.80 -12.18
CA LYS A 246 -3.75 -3.78 -13.17
C LYS A 246 -4.17 -5.20 -12.82
N THR A 247 -4.07 -5.57 -11.55
CA THR A 247 -4.42 -6.92 -11.10
C THR A 247 -5.94 -7.15 -11.15
N LEU A 248 -6.75 -6.11 -10.90
CA LEU A 248 -8.21 -6.13 -11.11
C LEU A 248 -8.58 -6.20 -12.60
N LEU A 249 -7.96 -5.38 -13.46
CA LEU A 249 -8.17 -5.38 -14.91
C LEU A 249 -7.86 -6.75 -15.51
N LYS A 250 -6.77 -7.40 -15.11
CA LYS A 250 -6.47 -8.77 -15.55
C LYS A 250 -7.55 -9.77 -15.14
N ALA A 251 -8.20 -9.57 -14.00
CA ALA A 251 -9.29 -10.44 -13.57
C ALA A 251 -10.56 -10.18 -14.38
N ASP A 252 -10.86 -8.91 -14.69
CA ASP A 252 -11.97 -8.48 -15.55
C ASP A 252 -11.79 -8.93 -17.02
N GLU A 253 -10.56 -8.89 -17.53
CA GLU A 253 -10.15 -9.35 -18.86
C GLU A 253 -10.28 -10.86 -19.06
N VAL A 254 -10.26 -11.65 -17.97
CA VAL A 254 -10.74 -13.03 -18.01
C VAL A 254 -12.25 -12.92 -18.21
N ARG A 255 -12.66 -12.53 -19.42
CA ARG A 255 -14.04 -12.53 -19.88
C ARG A 255 -14.46 -13.99 -19.89
N TYR A 256 -14.99 -14.44 -18.77
CA TYR A 256 -15.88 -15.59 -18.75
C TYR A 256 -16.97 -15.22 -19.76
N GLU A 257 -16.99 -15.85 -20.94
CA GLU A 257 -18.13 -15.78 -21.83
C GLU A 257 -19.26 -16.58 -21.17
N LEU A 258 -19.78 -16.03 -20.08
CA LEU A 258 -20.77 -16.64 -19.20
C LEU A 258 -22.17 -16.45 -19.79
N VAL A 259 -22.33 -16.62 -21.10
CA VAL A 259 -23.64 -16.81 -21.73
C VAL A 259 -23.49 -17.69 -22.97
N GLY A 260 -23.83 -18.97 -22.82
CA GLY A 260 -24.76 -19.58 -23.78
C GLY A 260 -24.22 -20.39 -24.95
N ARG A 261 -22.94 -20.79 -24.98
CA ARG A 261 -22.53 -21.85 -25.93
C ARG A 261 -22.56 -23.20 -25.20
N ARG A 262 -23.50 -24.05 -25.60
CA ARG A 262 -23.57 -25.48 -25.26
C ARG A 262 -23.22 -26.25 -26.54
N GLY A 263 -22.06 -26.85 -26.58
CA GLY A 263 -21.42 -27.44 -27.75
C GLY A 263 -20.26 -28.35 -27.30
N VAL A 264 -20.20 -29.54 -27.88
CA VAL A 264 -19.51 -30.71 -27.32
C VAL A 264 -17.97 -30.55 -27.30
N GLY A 265 -17.36 -30.80 -26.13
CA GLY A 265 -15.94 -31.11 -25.94
C GLY A 265 -14.95 -29.93 -25.90
N ILE A 266 -14.94 -29.07 -26.94
CA ILE A 266 -14.01 -27.92 -27.01
C ILE A 266 -14.34 -26.89 -25.93
N GLU A 267 -15.63 -26.75 -25.59
CA GLU A 267 -16.09 -25.81 -24.57
C GLU A 267 -15.60 -26.17 -23.16
N ARG A 268 -15.52 -27.46 -22.82
CA ARG A 268 -15.07 -27.89 -21.49
C ARG A 268 -13.62 -27.48 -21.24
N ARG A 269 -12.73 -27.70 -22.21
CA ARG A 269 -11.32 -27.29 -22.09
C ARG A 269 -11.20 -25.77 -21.90
N LEU A 270 -11.93 -24.98 -22.69
CA LEU A 270 -11.90 -23.52 -22.60
C LEU A 270 -12.42 -23.04 -21.25
N SER A 271 -13.56 -23.57 -20.78
CA SER A 271 -14.12 -23.27 -19.46
C SER A 271 -13.14 -23.58 -18.33
N ILE A 272 -12.46 -24.74 -18.38
CA ILE A 272 -11.45 -25.09 -17.36
C ILE A 272 -10.33 -24.07 -17.34
N ILE A 273 -9.80 -23.69 -18.51
CA ILE A 273 -8.71 -22.71 -18.61
C ILE A 273 -9.15 -21.34 -18.11
N GLU A 274 -10.34 -20.89 -18.46
CA GLU A 274 -10.92 -19.63 -17.97
C GLU A 274 -11.07 -19.62 -16.46
N SER A 275 -11.63 -20.68 -15.87
CA SER A 275 -11.74 -20.87 -14.43
C SER A 275 -10.38 -20.86 -13.74
N LEU A 276 -9.38 -21.57 -14.28
CA LEU A 276 -8.02 -21.58 -13.72
C LEU A 276 -7.33 -20.21 -13.85
N ASN A 277 -7.54 -19.50 -14.95
CA ASN A 277 -7.04 -18.13 -15.12
C ASN A 277 -7.69 -17.18 -14.10
N LEU A 278 -9.01 -17.27 -13.91
CA LEU A 278 -9.72 -16.47 -12.92
C LEU A 278 -9.20 -16.75 -11.50
N ILE A 279 -9.03 -18.02 -11.12
CA ILE A 279 -8.42 -18.39 -9.82
C ILE A 279 -7.03 -17.77 -9.67
N THR A 280 -6.21 -17.81 -10.73
CA THR A 280 -4.86 -17.22 -10.73
C THR A 280 -4.92 -15.70 -10.52
N CYS A 281 -5.83 -15.01 -11.20
CA CYS A 281 -6.07 -13.58 -11.03
C CYS A 281 -6.56 -13.25 -9.61
N LEU A 282 -7.54 -14.00 -9.08
CA LEU A 282 -8.07 -13.81 -7.72
C LEU A 282 -7.00 -14.01 -6.63
N ARG A 283 -6.14 -15.03 -6.79
CA ARG A 283 -4.97 -15.21 -5.90
C ARG A 283 -4.01 -14.04 -5.97
N SER A 284 -3.81 -13.49 -7.17
CA SER A 284 -2.95 -12.32 -7.38
C SER A 284 -3.57 -11.08 -6.74
N ILE A 285 -4.88 -10.86 -6.87
CA ILE A 285 -5.61 -9.77 -6.19
C ILE A 285 -5.38 -9.86 -4.68
N LYS A 286 -5.68 -11.02 -4.06
CA LYS A 286 -5.48 -11.22 -2.62
C LYS A 286 -4.04 -10.90 -2.22
N LYS A 287 -3.07 -11.44 -2.95
CA LYS A 287 -1.64 -11.26 -2.67
C LYS A 287 -1.22 -9.80 -2.76
N ASP A 288 -1.60 -9.11 -3.83
CA ASP A 288 -1.17 -7.74 -4.09
C ASP A 288 -1.83 -6.75 -3.13
N VAL A 289 -3.13 -6.92 -2.84
CA VAL A 289 -3.83 -6.12 -1.83
C VAL A 289 -3.18 -6.31 -0.45
N CYS A 290 -2.93 -7.54 -0.01
CA CYS A 290 -2.25 -7.78 1.27
C CYS A 290 -0.81 -7.22 1.31
N LYS A 291 -0.11 -7.19 0.18
CA LYS A 291 1.22 -6.56 0.14
C LYS A 291 1.10 -5.04 0.28
N VAL A 292 0.24 -4.39 -0.50
CA VAL A 292 0.04 -2.93 -0.45
C VAL A 292 -0.42 -2.50 0.93
N GLU A 293 -1.34 -3.25 1.54
CA GLU A 293 -1.78 -3.08 2.93
C GLU A 293 -0.59 -3.09 3.89
N ARG A 294 0.20 -4.16 3.91
CA ARG A 294 1.32 -4.37 4.85
C ARG A 294 2.55 -3.50 4.59
N THR A 295 2.58 -2.76 3.50
CA THR A 295 3.76 -1.99 3.09
C THR A 295 3.42 -0.52 3.02
N ILE A 296 2.67 -0.11 2.00
CA ILE A 296 2.39 1.29 1.70
C ILE A 296 1.31 1.82 2.63
N LEU A 297 0.18 1.11 2.80
CA LEU A 297 -0.96 1.64 3.56
C LEU A 297 -0.60 1.92 5.03
N LEU A 298 0.20 1.05 5.66
CA LEU A 298 0.69 1.29 7.03
C LEU A 298 1.50 2.59 7.17
N ALA A 299 2.20 3.01 6.13
CA ALA A 299 2.96 4.26 6.11
C ALA A 299 2.07 5.49 5.80
N ILE A 300 0.99 5.28 5.05
CA ILE A 300 0.08 6.31 4.56
C ILE A 300 -0.99 6.61 5.62
N LYS A 301 -0.57 7.21 6.74
CA LYS A 301 -1.45 7.79 7.76
C LYS A 301 -1.37 9.31 7.68
N ASN A 302 -2.47 10.03 7.85
CA ASN A 302 -2.49 11.51 7.76
C ASN A 302 -1.45 12.12 8.71
N CYS A 303 -1.38 11.62 9.94
CA CYS A 303 -0.45 12.08 10.95
C CYS A 303 1.05 11.90 10.58
N ASN A 304 1.38 11.00 9.64
CA ASN A 304 2.74 10.83 9.11
C ASN A 304 3.13 11.88 8.07
N PHE A 305 2.22 12.77 7.68
CA PHE A 305 2.48 13.84 6.70
C PHE A 305 2.13 15.24 7.22
N VAL A 306 1.69 15.35 8.48
CA VAL A 306 1.50 16.63 9.15
C VAL A 306 2.58 16.81 10.22
N PRO A 307 3.48 17.81 10.07
CA PRO A 307 4.41 18.14 11.12
C PRO A 307 3.69 18.46 12.42
N LEU A 308 4.29 18.06 13.55
CA LEU A 308 3.72 18.31 14.87
C LEU A 308 3.45 19.80 15.16
N GLU A 309 4.23 20.70 14.57
CA GLU A 309 4.03 22.14 14.68
C GLU A 309 2.72 22.60 14.01
N ASP A 310 2.41 22.03 12.85
CA ASP A 310 1.17 22.32 12.13
C ASP A 310 -0.02 21.69 12.85
N MET A 311 0.15 20.47 13.37
CA MET A 311 -0.85 19.81 14.23
C MET A 311 -1.18 20.64 15.47
N MET A 312 -0.15 21.17 16.13
CA MET A 312 -0.30 22.06 17.27
C MET A 312 -1.05 23.35 16.89
N SER A 313 -0.79 23.91 15.70
CA SER A 313 -1.50 25.08 15.18
C SER A 313 -3.00 24.80 14.95
N MET A 314 -3.31 23.63 14.38
CA MET A 314 -4.69 23.17 14.22
C MET A 314 -5.39 23.03 15.57
N PHE A 315 -4.76 22.34 16.53
CA PHE A 315 -5.30 22.18 17.87
C PHE A 315 -5.56 23.51 18.55
N LYS A 316 -4.65 24.49 18.47
CA LYS A 316 -4.87 25.84 19.03
C LYS A 316 -6.10 26.50 18.42
N SER A 317 -6.23 26.44 17.10
CA SER A 317 -7.34 27.06 16.36
C SER A 317 -8.71 26.50 16.74
N ILE A 318 -8.77 25.24 17.20
CA ILE A 318 -10.03 24.55 17.56
C ILE A 318 -10.24 24.48 19.08
N SER A 319 -9.16 24.51 19.88
CA SER A 319 -9.21 24.39 21.35
C SER A 319 -10.03 25.47 22.06
N GLU A 320 -10.30 26.60 21.39
CA GLU A 320 -11.24 27.61 21.86
C GLU A 320 -12.68 27.08 21.97
N ARG A 321 -13.00 25.97 21.29
CA ARG A 321 -14.33 25.38 21.17
C ARG A 321 -14.46 24.04 21.88
N GLU A 322 -13.37 23.29 22.03
CA GLU A 322 -13.38 21.91 22.51
C GLU A 322 -12.30 21.66 23.57
N GLU A 323 -12.72 21.33 24.80
CA GLU A 323 -11.78 21.09 25.92
C GLU A 323 -10.93 19.83 25.73
N GLU A 324 -11.47 18.80 25.06
CA GLU A 324 -10.78 17.53 24.83
C GLU A 324 -9.47 17.68 24.04
N ILE A 325 -9.40 18.72 23.18
CA ILE A 325 -8.21 19.03 22.37
C ILE A 325 -7.07 19.61 23.21
N LYS A 326 -7.36 20.20 24.37
CA LYS A 326 -6.32 20.80 25.23
C LYS A 326 -5.31 19.75 25.70
N CYS A 327 -5.77 18.53 26.00
CA CYS A 327 -4.89 17.43 26.38
C CYS A 327 -3.92 17.06 25.24
N GLU A 328 -4.40 17.02 24.00
CA GLU A 328 -3.57 16.71 22.83
C GLU A 328 -2.55 17.81 22.56
N LEU A 329 -2.95 19.07 22.74
CA LEU A 329 -2.05 20.20 22.64
C LEU A 329 -0.89 20.10 23.65
N VAL A 330 -1.18 19.71 24.89
CA VAL A 330 -0.17 19.49 25.94
C VAL A 330 0.77 18.34 25.57
N VAL A 331 0.24 17.24 25.03
CA VAL A 331 1.04 16.08 24.59
C VAL A 331 2.00 16.47 23.46
N VAL A 332 1.50 17.14 22.42
CA VAL A 332 2.35 17.63 21.30
C VAL A 332 3.42 18.59 21.81
N SER A 333 3.03 19.55 22.65
CA SER A 333 3.95 20.54 23.21
C SER A 333 5.06 19.89 24.03
N ALA A 334 4.72 18.96 24.94
CA ALA A 334 5.68 18.24 25.77
C ALA A 334 6.67 17.42 24.94
N PHE A 335 6.18 16.81 23.85
CA PHE A 335 7.04 16.07 22.94
C PHE A 335 8.01 16.96 22.19
N LEU A 336 7.53 18.07 21.61
CA LEU A 336 8.40 19.05 20.94
C LEU A 336 9.43 19.65 21.91
N LYS A 337 9.02 19.96 23.14
CA LYS A 337 9.91 20.45 24.22
C LYS A 337 11.03 19.46 24.52
N THR A 338 10.73 18.17 24.52
CA THR A 338 11.72 17.11 24.75
C THR A 338 12.67 16.95 23.56
N LYS A 339 12.15 17.13 22.34
CA LYS A 339 12.86 16.82 21.09
C LYS A 339 13.77 17.95 20.59
N TYR A 340 13.31 19.20 20.70
CA TYR A 340 14.01 20.37 20.15
C TYR A 340 15.44 20.57 20.68
N PRO A 341 15.76 20.34 21.97
CA PRO A 341 17.15 20.51 22.44
C PRO A 341 18.16 19.65 21.66
N GLN A 342 17.79 18.41 21.35
CA GLN A 342 18.65 17.50 20.57
C GLN A 342 18.78 17.95 19.12
N LEU A 343 17.67 18.38 18.50
CA LEU A 343 17.66 18.90 17.14
C LEU A 343 18.50 20.18 17.04
N ILE A 344 18.34 21.13 17.97
CA ILE A 344 19.12 22.38 18.03
C ILE A 344 20.62 22.06 18.10
N GLU A 345 21.06 21.19 19.02
CA GLU A 345 22.49 20.88 19.14
C GLU A 345 23.03 20.23 17.86
N LYS A 346 22.29 19.30 17.28
CA LYS A 346 22.65 18.66 16.02
C LYS A 346 22.79 19.68 14.88
N ARG A 347 21.85 20.62 14.77
CA ARG A 347 21.85 21.68 13.76
C ARG A 347 23.04 22.62 13.96
N ARG A 348 23.36 22.99 15.21
CA ARG A 348 24.55 23.78 15.55
C ARG A 348 25.86 23.07 15.18
N VAL A 349 25.95 21.76 15.38
CA VAL A 349 27.10 20.95 14.91
C VAL A 349 27.20 20.98 13.38
N MET A 350 26.08 20.86 12.67
CA MET A 350 26.05 20.92 11.21
C MET A 350 26.50 22.28 10.67
N VAL A 351 26.00 23.37 11.25
CA VAL A 351 26.43 24.74 10.93
C VAL A 351 27.94 24.92 11.12
N ARG A 352 28.48 24.51 12.27
CA ARG A 352 29.93 24.56 12.54
C ARG A 352 30.73 23.79 11.50
N SER A 353 30.32 22.56 11.20
CA SER A 353 30.97 21.69 10.20
C SER A 353 30.97 22.31 8.80
N MET A 354 29.86 22.91 8.38
CA MET A 354 29.76 23.60 7.08
C MET A 354 30.68 24.82 6.99
N LEU A 355 30.70 25.66 8.03
CA LEU A 355 31.58 26.83 8.09
C LEU A 355 33.06 26.44 8.12
N ASP A 356 33.43 25.38 8.84
CA ASP A 356 34.80 24.88 8.87
C ASP A 356 35.25 24.35 7.51
N LYS A 357 34.36 23.76 6.70
CA LYS A 357 34.68 23.37 5.31
C LYS A 357 35.02 24.57 4.44
N VAL A 358 34.27 25.68 4.56
CA VAL A 358 34.55 26.92 3.82
C VAL A 358 35.92 27.47 4.24
N ARG A 359 36.19 27.59 5.54
CA ARG A 359 37.49 28.07 6.06
C ARG A 359 38.67 27.23 5.57
N ARG A 360 38.54 25.90 5.55
CA ARG A 360 39.60 25.01 5.04
C ARG A 360 39.85 25.16 3.54
N SER A 361 38.83 25.53 2.78
CA SER A 361 38.96 25.78 1.34
C SER A 361 39.70 27.08 1.04
N GLU A 362 39.71 28.05 1.96
CA GLU A 362 40.45 29.32 1.82
C GLU A 362 41.95 29.18 2.12
N VAL A 363 42.34 28.20 2.95
CA VAL A 363 43.71 28.07 3.48
C VAL A 363 44.59 27.09 2.68
N SER A 364 44.01 26.25 1.80
CA SER A 364 44.75 25.17 1.14
C SER A 364 45.46 25.63 -0.15
N ASP A 365 46.71 26.08 -0.03
CA ASP A 365 47.58 26.49 -1.15
C ASP A 365 48.11 25.31 -2.00
N SER A 366 47.88 24.05 -1.61
CA SER A 366 48.47 22.89 -2.29
C SER A 366 47.42 21.86 -2.71
N GLY A 367 46.91 21.98 -3.93
CA GLY A 367 46.35 20.86 -4.71
C GLY A 367 45.04 20.22 -4.23
N CYS A 368 44.36 20.76 -3.21
CA CYS A 368 43.03 20.30 -2.80
C CYS A 368 41.97 20.95 -3.69
N MET A 369 40.89 20.21 -4.02
CA MET A 369 39.79 20.75 -4.84
C MET A 369 39.23 22.03 -4.22
N CYS A 370 39.42 23.17 -4.89
CA CYS A 370 38.83 24.43 -4.50
C CYS A 370 37.32 24.35 -4.68
N LEU A 371 36.56 24.68 -3.63
CA LEU A 371 35.12 24.89 -3.75
C LEU A 371 34.88 26.08 -4.69
N THR A 372 33.95 25.95 -5.63
CA THR A 372 33.58 27.09 -6.47
C THR A 372 32.84 28.12 -5.61
N HIS A 373 32.85 29.39 -6.03
CA HIS A 373 32.14 30.46 -5.34
C HIS A 373 30.64 30.14 -5.16
N GLU A 374 30.02 29.52 -6.16
CA GLU A 374 28.64 29.04 -6.10
C GLU A 374 28.41 28.00 -4.99
N HIS A 375 29.35 27.07 -4.78
CA HIS A 375 29.26 26.11 -3.67
C HIS A 375 29.34 26.80 -2.32
N ILE A 376 30.21 27.82 -2.19
CA ILE A 376 30.35 28.59 -0.95
C ILE A 376 29.05 29.36 -0.65
N ASP A 377 28.46 30.01 -1.64
CA ASP A 377 27.18 30.72 -1.49
C ASP A 377 26.05 29.77 -1.08
N ASN A 378 25.99 28.58 -1.67
CA ASN A 378 25.02 27.55 -1.31
C ASN A 378 25.21 27.05 0.13
N ILE A 379 26.46 26.94 0.59
CA ILE A 379 26.77 26.63 1.99
C ILE A 379 26.26 27.75 2.91
N TYR A 380 26.53 29.02 2.61
CA TYR A 380 26.06 30.13 3.45
C TYR A 380 24.54 30.22 3.52
N LYS A 381 23.83 30.04 2.40
CA LYS A 381 22.36 29.96 2.37
C LYS A 381 21.84 28.81 3.25
N SER A 382 22.51 27.65 3.21
CA SER A 382 22.15 26.51 4.05
C SER A 382 22.37 26.80 5.53
N VAL A 383 23.49 27.46 5.87
CA VAL A 383 23.80 27.88 7.26
C VAL A 383 22.76 28.89 7.78
N GLU A 384 22.39 29.88 6.97
CA GLU A 384 21.36 30.85 7.32
C GLU A 384 20.01 30.16 7.60
N LYS A 385 19.60 29.23 6.72
CA LYS A 385 18.40 28.43 6.92
C LYS A 385 18.44 27.66 8.25
N LEU A 386 19.53 26.94 8.54
CA LEU A 386 19.70 26.17 9.78
C LEU A 386 19.66 27.07 11.03
N ASN A 387 20.25 28.27 10.96
CA ASN A 387 20.19 29.23 12.06
C ASN A 387 18.77 29.77 12.30
N ASN A 388 18.01 30.01 11.23
CA ASN A 388 16.60 30.41 11.35
C ASN A 388 15.76 29.28 11.98
N GLU A 389 15.95 28.03 11.56
CA GLU A 389 15.30 26.86 12.17
C GLU A 389 15.64 26.73 13.66
N ILE A 390 16.92 26.89 14.04
CA ILE A 390 17.36 26.90 15.44
C ILE A 390 16.63 27.99 16.23
N LYS A 391 16.58 29.21 15.69
CA LYS A 391 15.92 30.34 16.34
C LYS A 391 14.43 30.09 16.53
N GLU A 392 13.74 29.52 15.54
CA GLU A 392 12.32 29.18 15.68
C GLU A 392 12.08 28.14 16.79
N MET A 393 12.93 27.11 16.87
CA MET A 393 12.84 26.11 17.95
C MET A 393 13.13 26.71 19.33
N GLU A 394 14.11 27.61 19.45
CA GLU A 394 14.41 28.32 20.70
C GLU A 394 13.25 29.20 21.16
N VAL A 395 12.67 30.00 20.25
CA VAL A 395 11.49 30.84 20.53
C VAL A 395 10.31 29.98 21.00
N PHE A 396 10.12 28.81 20.40
CA PHE A 396 9.09 27.88 20.85
C PHE A 396 9.34 27.42 22.30
N LEU A 397 10.56 26.98 22.63
CA LEU A 397 10.92 26.51 23.98
C LEU A 397 10.72 27.60 25.04
N ASP A 398 11.06 28.85 24.72
CA ASP A 398 10.84 30.00 25.60
C ASP A 398 9.34 30.24 25.83
N SER A 399 8.55 30.18 24.76
CA SER A 399 7.09 30.39 24.84
C SER A 399 6.39 29.33 25.71
N VAL A 400 6.79 28.06 25.59
CA VAL A 400 6.23 26.96 26.37
C VAL A 400 6.60 27.10 27.85
N SER A 401 7.87 27.43 28.14
CA SER A 401 8.34 27.62 29.51
C SER A 401 7.59 28.74 30.23
N ASN A 402 7.26 29.83 29.53
CA ASN A 402 6.47 30.93 30.10
C ASN A 402 5.00 30.54 30.36
N SER A 403 4.42 29.69 29.50
CA SER A 403 3.00 29.28 29.61
C SER A 403 2.72 28.31 30.76
N GLU A 404 3.68 27.46 31.14
CA GLU A 404 3.54 26.53 32.28
C GLU A 404 3.40 27.28 33.61
N THR A 405 4.01 28.46 33.72
CA THR A 405 3.89 29.35 34.89
C THR A 405 2.50 29.95 35.06
N LEU A 406 1.64 29.91 34.05
CA LEU A 406 0.27 30.46 34.10
C LEU A 406 -0.79 29.40 34.43
N LEU A 407 -0.42 28.12 34.38
CA LEU A 407 -1.31 26.99 34.67
C LEU A 407 -1.07 26.37 36.05
N GLN A 408 -0.05 26.85 36.79
CA GLN A 408 0.17 26.61 38.22
C GLN A 408 -0.40 27.78 39.02
#